data_AF-A0A950V0M3-F1
#
_entry.id   AF-A0A950V0M3-F1
#
_cell.length_a   1.000
_cell.length_b   1.000
_cell.length_c   1.000
_cell.angle_alpha   90.00
_cell.angle_beta   90.00
_cell.angle_gamma   90.00
#
_symmetry.space_group_name_H-M   'P 1'
#
loop_
_entity.id
_entity.type
_entity.pdbx_description
1 polymer ?
#
loop_
_entity_poly.entity_id
_entity_poly.type
_entity_poly.pdbx_seq_one_letter_code
_entity_poly.pdbx_strand_id
1 'polypeptide(L)'
;MNRLSLGVQALNDLDLRGLGRLHDVRQAKSALALAMRTFDRVSFDLIYARPDQTPAQWRAELQEALSFGTEHLSLYQLTIEPGTLFAVLATSGRLHTPDDDAGAVLFEVTQELTAAAGLFAYEISNHARLGAECRHNLLYWRYGDYAGAGPGAHGRLTLGGRRFALSSERLPERWQALVEVQGHGFVEHGEIPRQDAAREHLLMSLRLSEGLHLARYESLWATHIDKMLLEELKERRLIHRNPHRIVATEQGRLVLNSIVAALAA
;
A
#
# COMPACT_ATOMS: atom_id res chain seq x y z
N MET A 1 19.04 11.02 8.48
CA MET A 1 17.91 10.07 8.29
C MET A 1 17.70 9.30 9.58
N ASN A 2 16.46 9.12 10.04
CA ASN A 2 16.11 8.43 11.30
C ASN A 2 15.33 7.10 11.08
N ARG A 3 15.12 6.69 9.84
CA ARG A 3 14.44 5.44 9.47
C ARG A 3 15.04 4.88 8.17
N LEU A 4 15.10 3.55 8.06
CA LEU A 4 15.44 2.84 6.81
C LEU A 4 14.38 1.77 6.51
N SER A 5 13.97 1.63 5.25
CA SER A 5 13.19 0.47 4.77
C SER A 5 14.04 -0.36 3.82
N LEU A 6 14.02 -1.69 3.96
CA LEU A 6 14.77 -2.61 3.13
C LEU A 6 13.87 -3.52 2.31
N GLY A 7 14.11 -3.59 1.01
CA GLY A 7 13.41 -4.52 0.14
C GLY A 7 13.96 -5.94 0.20
N VAL A 8 13.52 -6.74 1.20
CA VAL A 8 13.94 -8.15 1.37
C VAL A 8 13.20 -9.07 0.41
N GLN A 9 11.90 -8.86 0.24
CA GLN A 9 10.96 -9.49 -0.68
C GLN A 9 10.62 -10.96 -0.42
N ALA A 10 11.61 -11.80 -0.11
CA ALA A 10 11.42 -13.19 0.31
C ALA A 10 12.61 -13.66 1.17
N LEU A 11 12.42 -14.70 1.99
CA LEU A 11 13.45 -15.32 2.82
C LEU A 11 13.88 -16.71 2.29
N ASN A 12 13.66 -16.96 1.01
CA ASN A 12 14.20 -18.11 0.29
C ASN A 12 14.73 -17.71 -1.10
N ASP A 13 15.83 -18.32 -1.54
CA ASP A 13 16.51 -17.91 -2.78
C ASP A 13 15.74 -18.27 -4.06
N LEU A 14 14.86 -19.28 -4.01
CA LEU A 14 14.05 -19.68 -5.17
C LEU A 14 13.10 -18.54 -5.54
N ASP A 15 12.38 -18.02 -4.56
CA ASP A 15 11.41 -16.94 -4.76
C ASP A 15 12.09 -15.62 -5.07
N LEU A 16 13.25 -15.32 -4.46
CA LEU A 16 14.05 -14.13 -4.82
C LEU A 16 14.43 -14.14 -6.31
N ARG A 17 14.91 -15.27 -6.82
CA ARG A 17 15.20 -15.44 -8.25
C ARG A 17 13.94 -15.32 -9.09
N GLY A 18 12.83 -15.93 -8.66
CA GLY A 18 11.52 -15.81 -9.32
C GLY A 18 11.06 -14.35 -9.45
N LEU A 19 11.30 -13.55 -8.41
CA LEU A 19 11.02 -12.10 -8.36
C LEU A 19 12.07 -11.24 -9.08
N GLY A 20 13.07 -11.84 -9.74
CA GLY A 20 14.13 -11.13 -10.46
C GLY A 20 15.11 -10.37 -9.55
N ARG A 21 15.25 -10.77 -8.29
CA ARG A 21 16.18 -10.13 -7.34
C ARG A 21 17.60 -10.61 -7.57
N LEU A 22 18.54 -9.66 -7.50
CA LEU A 22 19.97 -9.91 -7.66
C LEU A 22 20.67 -10.29 -6.36
N HIS A 23 19.99 -10.15 -5.22
CA HIS A 23 20.51 -10.51 -3.90
C HIS A 23 20.02 -11.90 -3.47
N ASP A 24 20.81 -12.56 -2.62
CA ASP A 24 20.44 -13.79 -1.92
C ASP A 24 19.90 -13.52 -0.50
N VAL A 25 19.32 -14.54 0.14
CA VAL A 25 18.77 -14.43 1.51
C VAL A 25 19.83 -14.05 2.54
N ARG A 26 21.06 -14.54 2.39
CA ARG A 26 22.16 -14.24 3.30
C ARG A 26 22.53 -12.76 3.25
N GLN A 27 22.59 -12.18 2.06
CA GLN A 27 22.81 -10.75 1.84
C GLN A 27 21.67 -9.92 2.42
N ALA A 28 20.41 -10.32 2.18
CA ALA A 28 19.25 -9.64 2.74
C ALA A 28 19.28 -9.61 4.28
N LYS A 29 19.51 -10.77 4.92
CA LYS A 29 19.62 -10.87 6.39
C LYS A 29 20.79 -10.07 6.94
N SER A 30 21.93 -10.09 6.26
CA SER A 30 23.12 -9.31 6.67
C SER A 30 22.87 -7.81 6.59
N ALA A 31 22.19 -7.35 5.52
CA ALA A 31 21.79 -5.95 5.35
C ALA A 31 20.78 -5.52 6.41
N LEU A 32 19.78 -6.36 6.71
CA LEU A 32 18.81 -6.11 7.78
C LEU A 32 19.49 -6.00 9.15
N ALA A 33 20.36 -6.94 9.48
CA ALA A 33 21.10 -6.91 10.75
C ALA A 33 21.98 -5.65 10.87
N LEU A 34 22.63 -5.23 9.78
CA LEU A 34 23.42 -4.00 9.76
C LEU A 34 22.54 -2.76 9.95
N ALA A 35 21.42 -2.68 9.23
CA ALA A 35 20.46 -1.61 9.35
C ALA A 35 19.95 -1.46 10.78
N MET A 36 19.56 -2.58 11.43
CA MET A 36 19.04 -2.59 12.80
C MET A 36 20.08 -2.14 13.85
N ARG A 37 21.38 -2.24 13.55
CA ARG A 37 22.44 -1.68 14.41
C ARG A 37 22.78 -0.22 14.10
N THR A 38 22.33 0.30 12.96
CA THR A 38 22.73 1.61 12.42
C THR A 38 21.63 2.66 12.55
N PHE A 39 20.37 2.25 12.41
CA PHE A 39 19.21 3.16 12.41
C PHE A 39 18.26 2.83 13.56
N ASP A 40 17.70 3.88 14.17
CA ASP A 40 16.74 3.74 15.27
C ASP A 40 15.45 3.02 14.85
N ARG A 41 15.00 3.24 13.61
CA ARG A 41 13.80 2.60 13.06
C ARG A 41 14.12 1.90 11.75
N VAL A 42 13.88 0.60 11.72
CA VAL A 42 14.06 -0.22 10.52
C VAL A 42 12.76 -0.95 10.21
N SER A 43 12.38 -0.92 8.95
CA SER A 43 11.36 -1.79 8.36
C SER A 43 11.96 -2.59 7.22
N PHE A 44 11.27 -3.65 6.83
CA PHE A 44 11.56 -4.33 5.59
C PHE A 44 10.28 -4.86 4.97
N ASP A 45 10.38 -5.11 3.67
CA ASP A 45 9.25 -5.45 2.83
C ASP A 45 9.34 -6.92 2.41
N LEU A 46 8.22 -7.64 2.42
CA LEU A 46 8.05 -8.97 1.83
C LEU A 46 6.91 -8.96 0.82
N ILE A 47 6.99 -9.83 -0.17
CA ILE A 47 5.95 -10.07 -1.17
C ILE A 47 5.39 -11.48 -0.95
N TYR A 48 4.11 -11.60 -0.60
CA TYR A 48 3.41 -12.87 -0.46
C TYR A 48 2.43 -13.10 -1.63
N ALA A 49 1.71 -14.23 -1.60
CA ALA A 49 0.91 -14.72 -2.72
C ALA A 49 1.75 -14.89 -3.99
N ARG A 50 2.97 -15.40 -3.81
CA ARG A 50 3.87 -15.76 -4.91
C ARG A 50 3.37 -17.04 -5.59
N PRO A 51 3.81 -17.35 -6.83
CA PRO A 51 3.46 -18.59 -7.50
C PRO A 51 3.72 -19.80 -6.61
N ASP A 52 2.75 -20.71 -6.57
CA ASP A 52 2.78 -21.96 -5.78
C ASP A 52 2.96 -21.78 -4.25
N GLN A 53 2.84 -20.55 -3.72
CA GLN A 53 3.02 -20.28 -2.29
C GLN A 53 1.80 -20.75 -1.49
N THR A 54 2.03 -21.73 -0.61
CA THR A 54 0.99 -22.26 0.30
C THR A 54 0.90 -21.44 1.59
N PRO A 55 -0.27 -21.48 2.29
CA PRO A 55 -0.42 -20.87 3.61
C PRO A 55 0.59 -21.37 4.65
N ALA A 56 0.98 -22.65 4.58
CA ALA A 56 1.97 -23.22 5.50
C ALA A 56 3.38 -22.64 5.26
N GLN A 57 3.79 -22.50 3.99
CA GLN A 57 5.06 -21.86 3.64
C GLN A 57 5.06 -20.38 4.04
N TRP A 58 3.96 -19.66 3.78
CA TRP A 58 3.86 -18.26 4.17
C TRP A 58 3.89 -18.07 5.68
N ARG A 59 3.19 -18.92 6.45
CA ARG A 59 3.23 -18.89 7.92
C ARG A 59 4.65 -19.07 8.43
N ALA A 60 5.39 -20.05 7.93
CA ALA A 60 6.78 -20.30 8.36
C ALA A 60 7.69 -19.09 8.03
N GLU A 61 7.59 -18.56 6.81
CA GLU A 61 8.38 -17.41 6.37
C GLU A 61 8.06 -16.13 7.16
N LEU A 62 6.78 -15.84 7.39
CA LEU A 62 6.35 -14.67 8.16
C LEU A 62 6.72 -14.79 9.64
N GLN A 63 6.66 -16.00 10.23
CA GLN A 63 7.16 -16.23 11.58
C GLN A 63 8.66 -15.96 11.70
N GLU A 64 9.45 -16.39 10.72
CA GLU A 64 10.88 -16.05 10.65
C GLU A 64 11.08 -14.53 10.53
N ALA A 65 10.33 -13.87 9.64
CA ALA A 65 10.40 -12.42 9.46
C ALA A 65 10.08 -11.65 10.75
N LEU A 66 9.02 -12.04 11.46
CA LEU A 66 8.62 -11.45 12.74
C LEU A 66 9.67 -11.67 13.82
N SER A 67 10.43 -12.78 13.78
CA SER A 67 11.50 -13.06 14.74
C SER A 67 12.66 -12.06 14.68
N PHE A 68 12.82 -11.33 13.58
CA PHE A 68 13.82 -10.26 13.50
C PHE A 68 13.47 -9.06 14.41
N GLY A 69 12.22 -8.93 14.86
CA GLY A 69 11.85 -7.96 15.90
C GLY A 69 11.81 -6.50 15.46
N THR A 70 11.59 -6.22 14.17
CA THR A 70 11.34 -4.85 13.71
C THR A 70 10.00 -4.31 14.23
N GLU A 71 9.90 -2.99 14.39
CA GLU A 71 8.65 -2.34 14.84
C GLU A 71 7.65 -2.09 13.72
N HIS A 72 8.06 -2.34 12.46
CA HIS A 72 7.28 -2.08 11.26
C HIS A 72 7.66 -3.10 10.17
N LEU A 73 6.65 -3.60 9.45
CA LEU A 73 6.77 -4.50 8.31
C LEU A 73 5.83 -4.06 7.19
N SER A 74 6.29 -4.23 5.95
CA SER A 74 5.48 -4.03 4.75
C SER A 74 5.26 -5.38 4.06
N LEU A 75 4.03 -5.84 3.96
CA LEU A 75 3.65 -7.16 3.46
C LEU A 75 2.72 -6.97 2.26
N TYR A 76 3.28 -7.12 1.06
CA TYR A 76 2.57 -6.86 -0.20
C TYR A 76 2.09 -8.15 -0.83
N GLN A 77 0.83 -8.20 -1.26
CA GLN A 77 0.39 -9.25 -2.15
C GLN A 77 1.02 -9.04 -3.52
N LEU A 78 1.57 -10.09 -4.14
CA LEU A 78 2.06 -10.01 -5.51
C LEU A 78 0.91 -9.63 -6.44
N THR A 79 1.02 -8.45 -7.05
CA THR A 79 0.08 -7.98 -8.08
C THR A 79 0.77 -7.94 -9.43
N ILE A 80 0.08 -8.44 -10.45
CA ILE A 80 0.61 -8.51 -11.82
C ILE A 80 0.23 -7.22 -12.55
N GLU A 81 1.20 -6.31 -12.65
CA GLU A 81 0.99 -5.00 -13.29
C GLU A 81 1.11 -5.09 -14.82
N PRO A 82 0.22 -4.41 -15.58
CA PRO A 82 0.33 -4.32 -17.04
C PRO A 82 1.69 -3.79 -17.50
N GLY A 83 2.19 -4.33 -18.62
CA GLY A 83 3.47 -3.89 -19.21
C GLY A 83 4.71 -4.44 -18.50
N THR A 84 4.56 -5.34 -17.53
CA THR A 84 5.68 -6.03 -16.87
C THR A 84 5.97 -7.39 -17.52
N LEU A 85 7.17 -7.93 -17.29
CA LEU A 85 7.50 -9.30 -17.67
C LEU A 85 6.54 -10.32 -17.02
N PHE A 86 6.11 -10.04 -15.79
CA PHE A 86 5.16 -10.89 -15.06
C PHE A 86 3.80 -10.94 -15.75
N ALA A 87 3.31 -9.81 -16.30
CA ALA A 87 2.10 -9.81 -17.11
C ALA A 87 2.24 -10.69 -18.36
N VAL A 88 3.39 -10.62 -19.06
CA VAL A 88 3.66 -11.47 -20.23
C VAL A 88 3.66 -12.96 -19.85
N LEU A 89 4.28 -13.32 -18.72
CA LEU A 89 4.31 -14.69 -18.23
C LEU A 89 2.93 -15.18 -17.78
N ALA A 90 2.15 -14.33 -17.12
CA ALA A 90 0.79 -14.66 -16.68
C ALA A 90 -0.14 -14.88 -17.88
N THR A 91 -0.16 -13.96 -18.86
CA THR A 91 -0.99 -14.08 -20.06
C THR A 91 -0.61 -15.29 -20.93
N SER A 92 0.65 -15.75 -20.86
CA SER A 92 1.10 -16.96 -21.56
C SER A 92 0.91 -18.26 -20.77
N GLY A 93 0.28 -18.22 -19.58
CA GLY A 93 0.05 -19.40 -18.73
C GLY A 93 1.32 -19.97 -18.09
N ARG A 94 2.39 -19.18 -18.03
CA ARG A 94 3.70 -19.59 -17.50
C ARG A 94 3.95 -19.09 -16.08
N LEU A 95 3.06 -18.25 -15.55
CA LEU A 95 3.06 -17.76 -14.18
C LEU A 95 1.62 -17.82 -13.67
N HIS A 96 1.40 -18.58 -12.60
CA HIS A 96 0.11 -18.67 -11.92
C HIS A 96 0.26 -18.08 -10.54
N THR A 97 -0.41 -16.96 -10.28
CA THR A 97 -0.57 -16.43 -8.92
C THR A 97 -1.76 -17.12 -8.24
N PRO A 98 -1.80 -17.16 -6.90
CA PRO A 98 -3.01 -17.52 -6.18
C PRO A 98 -4.21 -16.72 -6.69
N ASP A 99 -5.37 -17.38 -6.80
CA ASP A 99 -6.64 -16.71 -7.06
C ASP A 99 -7.08 -15.90 -5.84
N ASP A 100 -8.21 -15.19 -5.96
CA ASP A 100 -8.71 -14.30 -4.91
C ASP A 100 -8.98 -15.06 -3.60
N ASP A 101 -9.50 -16.28 -3.66
CA ASP A 101 -9.78 -17.10 -2.48
C ASP A 101 -8.49 -17.57 -1.79
N ALA A 102 -7.52 -18.09 -2.55
CA ALA A 102 -6.23 -18.48 -2.00
C ALA A 102 -5.42 -17.26 -1.49
N GLY A 103 -5.53 -16.12 -2.18
CA GLY A 103 -4.97 -14.84 -1.76
C GLY A 103 -5.58 -14.34 -0.44
N ALA A 104 -6.89 -14.48 -0.26
CA ALA A 104 -7.59 -14.15 0.97
C ALA A 104 -7.08 -14.99 2.16
N VAL A 105 -6.88 -16.30 1.99
CA VAL A 105 -6.31 -17.16 3.03
C VAL A 105 -4.91 -16.69 3.44
N LEU A 106 -4.05 -16.31 2.47
CA LEU A 106 -2.72 -15.79 2.77
C LEU A 106 -2.76 -14.42 3.45
N PHE A 107 -3.71 -13.56 3.06
CA PHE A 107 -3.96 -12.30 3.75
C PHE A 107 -4.41 -12.53 5.20
N GLU A 108 -5.33 -13.46 5.45
CA GLU A 108 -5.77 -13.80 6.82
C GLU A 108 -4.62 -14.33 7.69
N VAL A 109 -3.78 -15.22 7.15
CA VAL A 109 -2.54 -15.67 7.84
C VAL A 109 -1.64 -14.49 8.19
N THR A 110 -1.54 -13.51 7.29
CA THR A 110 -0.77 -12.29 7.51
C THR A 110 -1.33 -11.49 8.69
N GLN A 111 -2.64 -11.26 8.71
CA GLN A 111 -3.30 -10.51 9.77
C GLN A 111 -3.20 -11.22 11.12
N GLU A 112 -3.41 -12.53 11.16
CA GLU A 112 -3.29 -13.35 12.38
C GLU A 112 -1.90 -13.23 13.02
N LEU A 113 -0.85 -13.50 12.23
CA LEU A 113 0.52 -13.56 12.75
C LEU A 113 1.06 -12.18 13.15
N THR A 114 0.77 -11.15 12.36
CA THR A 114 1.21 -9.78 12.68
C THR A 114 0.50 -9.25 13.93
N ALA A 115 -0.81 -9.46 14.06
CA ALA A 115 -1.55 -9.09 15.27
C ALA A 115 -1.03 -9.83 16.51
N ALA A 116 -0.76 -11.14 16.40
CA ALA A 116 -0.19 -11.93 17.50
C ALA A 116 1.20 -11.44 17.93
N ALA A 117 1.99 -10.88 17.01
CA ALA A 117 3.28 -10.26 17.29
C ALA A 117 3.20 -8.80 17.79
N GLY A 118 1.99 -8.23 17.89
CA GLY A 118 1.76 -6.84 18.27
C GLY A 118 2.07 -5.82 17.17
N LEU A 119 2.13 -6.26 15.91
CA LEU A 119 2.23 -5.42 14.71
C LEU A 119 0.85 -5.32 14.06
N PHE A 120 0.10 -4.27 14.39
CA PHE A 120 -1.24 -4.09 13.85
C PHE A 120 -1.19 -3.48 12.45
N ALA A 121 -2.06 -3.95 11.57
CA ALA A 121 -2.29 -3.31 10.28
C ALA A 121 -2.85 -1.90 10.50
N TYR A 122 -2.16 -0.86 10.04
CA TYR A 122 -2.71 0.51 9.99
C TYR A 122 -3.28 0.86 8.62
N GLU A 123 -2.90 0.09 7.60
CA GLU A 123 -3.48 0.06 6.27
C GLU A 123 -3.36 -1.38 5.69
N ILE A 124 -3.62 -1.60 4.40
CA ILE A 124 -3.71 -2.95 3.80
C ILE A 124 -2.39 -3.72 3.81
N SER A 125 -1.27 -3.09 3.49
CA SER A 125 0.03 -3.76 3.28
C SER A 125 1.08 -3.41 4.31
N ASN A 126 0.75 -2.66 5.36
CA ASN A 126 1.73 -2.18 6.33
C ASN A 126 1.22 -2.37 7.76
N HIS A 127 2.11 -2.96 8.55
CA HIS A 127 1.87 -3.40 9.91
C HIS A 127 2.92 -2.79 10.82
N ALA A 128 2.51 -2.29 11.97
CA ALA A 128 3.43 -1.61 12.88
C ALA A 128 3.01 -1.79 14.34
N ARG A 129 3.98 -1.66 15.25
CA ARG A 129 3.66 -1.36 16.65
C ARG A 129 2.96 0.00 16.70
N LEU A 130 2.10 0.18 17.70
CA LEU A 130 1.44 1.46 17.92
C LEU A 130 2.50 2.58 18.10
N GLY A 131 2.41 3.64 17.30
CA GLY A 131 3.39 4.74 17.28
C GLY A 131 4.61 4.52 16.36
N ALA A 132 4.72 3.34 15.75
CA ALA A 132 5.74 3.03 14.74
C ALA A 132 5.23 3.14 13.30
N GLU A 133 3.99 3.60 13.09
CA GLU A 133 3.39 3.74 11.77
C GLU A 133 4.18 4.73 10.89
N CYS A 134 4.28 4.40 9.60
CA CYS A 134 4.98 5.26 8.66
C CYS A 134 4.14 6.54 8.39
N ARG A 135 4.58 7.66 8.96
CA ARG A 135 3.96 8.99 8.75
C ARG A 135 3.82 9.35 7.27
N HIS A 136 4.79 8.96 6.45
CA HIS A 136 4.79 9.21 5.01
C HIS A 136 3.68 8.41 4.31
N ASN A 137 3.55 7.11 4.59
CA ASN A 137 2.46 6.29 4.03
C ASN A 137 1.10 6.81 4.51
N LEU A 138 0.97 7.15 5.79
CA LEU A 138 -0.26 7.72 6.34
C LEU A 138 -0.65 9.04 5.68
N LEU A 139 0.30 9.88 5.30
CA LEU A 139 0.01 11.13 4.58
C LEU A 139 -0.68 10.85 3.25
N TYR A 140 -0.18 9.87 2.48
CA TYR A 140 -0.78 9.46 1.22
C TYR A 140 -2.18 8.89 1.40
N TRP A 141 -2.33 7.94 2.32
CA TRP A 141 -3.61 7.26 2.56
C TRP A 141 -4.68 8.18 3.17
N ARG A 142 -4.27 9.21 3.93
CA ARG A 142 -5.17 10.28 4.41
C ARG A 142 -5.44 11.37 3.37
N TYR A 143 -4.97 11.16 2.14
CA TYR A 143 -5.12 12.09 1.03
C TYR A 143 -4.59 13.51 1.35
N GLY A 144 -3.50 13.59 2.10
CA GLY A 144 -2.84 14.85 2.45
C GLY A 144 -2.06 15.47 1.29
N ASP A 145 -1.49 16.65 1.54
CA ASP A 145 -0.63 17.34 0.58
C ASP A 145 0.80 16.81 0.64
N TYR A 146 1.38 16.56 -0.53
CA TYR A 146 2.78 16.19 -0.67
C TYR A 146 3.34 16.59 -2.03
N ALA A 147 4.60 17.01 -2.02
CA ALA A 147 5.38 17.27 -3.22
C ALA A 147 6.33 16.09 -3.48
N GLY A 148 6.37 15.64 -4.73
CA GLY A 148 7.38 14.72 -5.22
C GLY A 148 8.51 15.47 -5.92
N ALA A 149 9.74 15.00 -5.76
CA ALA A 149 10.91 15.54 -6.44
C ALA A 149 11.77 14.40 -7.02
N GLY A 150 12.32 14.63 -8.20
CA GLY A 150 13.13 13.66 -8.93
C GLY A 150 12.38 12.92 -10.05
N PRO A 151 13.09 12.08 -10.82
CA PRO A 151 12.51 11.34 -11.94
C PRO A 151 11.36 10.44 -11.49
N GLY A 152 10.23 10.50 -12.22
CA GLY A 152 9.03 9.70 -11.96
C GLY A 152 8.28 10.06 -10.67
N ALA A 153 8.67 11.14 -9.99
CA ALA A 153 8.04 11.55 -8.76
C ALA A 153 6.62 12.09 -9.02
N HIS A 154 5.69 11.69 -8.16
CA HIS A 154 4.33 12.21 -8.14
C HIS A 154 4.10 13.13 -6.95
N GLY A 155 3.18 14.09 -7.11
CA GLY A 155 2.71 14.96 -6.06
C GLY A 155 1.19 15.09 -6.07
N ARG A 156 0.61 15.32 -4.90
CA ARG A 156 -0.77 15.83 -4.79
C ARG A 156 -0.75 17.04 -3.88
N LEU A 157 -1.14 18.21 -4.40
CA LEU A 157 -1.10 19.48 -3.66
C LEU A 157 -2.46 20.16 -3.69
N THR A 158 -2.81 20.84 -2.60
CA THR A 158 -4.00 21.68 -2.51
C THR A 158 -3.59 23.14 -2.58
N LEU A 159 -3.94 23.83 -3.67
CA LEU A 159 -3.56 25.21 -3.93
C LEU A 159 -4.81 26.05 -4.17
N GLY A 160 -5.03 27.07 -3.33
CA GLY A 160 -6.23 27.92 -3.43
C GLY A 160 -7.55 27.13 -3.32
N GLY A 161 -7.57 26.07 -2.50
CA GLY A 161 -8.74 25.20 -2.32
C GLY A 161 -8.98 24.19 -3.46
N ARG A 162 -8.10 24.12 -4.45
CA ARG A 162 -8.18 23.19 -5.59
C ARG A 162 -7.09 22.14 -5.50
N ARG A 163 -7.40 20.92 -5.91
CA ARG A 163 -6.50 19.77 -5.84
C ARG A 163 -5.73 19.65 -7.15
N PHE A 164 -4.43 19.41 -7.08
CA PHE A 164 -3.57 19.25 -8.26
C PHE A 164 -2.81 17.93 -8.22
N ALA A 165 -2.75 17.27 -9.37
CA ALA A 165 -1.86 16.15 -9.63
C ALA A 165 -0.59 16.69 -10.31
N LEU A 166 0.55 16.23 -9.82
CA LEU A 166 1.86 16.49 -10.39
C LEU A 166 2.53 15.16 -10.73
N SER A 167 3.11 15.04 -11.91
CA SER A 167 3.95 13.91 -12.31
C SER A 167 5.21 14.41 -13.01
N SER A 168 6.35 13.86 -12.62
CA SER A 168 7.64 14.17 -13.21
C SER A 168 8.02 13.16 -14.29
N GLU A 169 8.80 13.60 -15.29
CA GLU A 169 9.39 12.73 -16.30
C GLU A 169 10.09 11.53 -15.64
N ARG A 170 9.84 10.32 -16.15
CA ARG A 170 10.24 9.05 -15.53
C ARG A 170 11.70 8.72 -15.80
N LEU A 171 12.22 9.10 -16.98
CA LEU A 171 13.60 8.79 -17.37
C LEU A 171 14.55 9.85 -16.78
N PRO A 172 15.54 9.46 -15.95
CA PRO A 172 16.42 10.40 -15.26
C PRO A 172 17.09 11.43 -16.17
N GLU A 173 17.57 11.02 -17.33
CA GLU A 173 18.28 11.88 -18.29
C GLU A 173 17.33 12.91 -18.93
N ARG A 174 16.11 12.49 -19.27
CA ARG A 174 15.08 13.40 -19.79
C ARG A 174 14.58 14.35 -18.73
N TRP A 175 14.38 13.85 -17.51
CA TRP A 175 14.01 14.66 -16.37
C TRP A 175 15.05 15.74 -16.09
N GLN A 176 16.34 15.39 -16.09
CA GLN A 176 17.43 16.35 -15.92
C GLN A 176 17.39 17.42 -17.01
N ALA A 177 17.28 17.02 -18.29
CA ALA A 177 17.22 17.96 -19.40
C ALA A 177 16.02 18.94 -19.27
N LEU A 178 14.86 18.46 -18.84
CA LEU A 178 13.69 19.31 -18.56
C LEU A 178 13.97 20.30 -17.43
N VAL A 179 14.58 19.85 -16.34
CA VAL A 179 14.93 20.71 -15.20
C VAL A 179 15.92 21.81 -15.62
N GLU A 180 16.93 21.47 -16.41
CA GLU A 180 17.94 22.44 -16.89
C GLU A 180 17.33 23.52 -17.81
N VAL A 181 16.33 23.16 -18.63
CA VAL A 181 15.70 24.08 -19.60
C VAL A 181 14.53 24.87 -18.98
N GLN A 182 13.72 24.22 -18.13
CA GLN A 182 12.44 24.76 -17.65
C GLN A 182 12.43 25.09 -16.15
N GLY A 183 13.47 24.67 -15.40
CA GLY A 183 13.54 24.78 -13.94
C GLY A 183 12.75 23.69 -13.19
N HIS A 184 12.06 22.79 -13.89
CA HIS A 184 11.34 21.66 -13.29
C HIS A 184 11.26 20.45 -14.24
N GLY A 185 10.97 19.27 -13.68
CA GLY A 185 10.82 18.03 -14.45
C GLY A 185 9.38 17.57 -14.67
N PHE A 186 8.38 18.43 -14.47
CA PHE A 186 6.97 18.04 -14.59
C PHE A 186 6.56 17.77 -16.05
N VAL A 187 5.89 16.64 -16.26
CA VAL A 187 5.23 16.25 -17.53
C VAL A 187 3.71 16.23 -17.40
N GLU A 188 3.21 16.17 -16.17
CA GLU A 188 1.80 16.35 -15.85
C GLU A 188 1.67 17.38 -14.74
N HIS A 189 0.82 18.37 -14.97
CA HIS A 189 0.42 19.36 -13.99
C HIS A 189 -1.02 19.74 -14.28
N GLY A 190 -1.95 19.12 -13.57
CA GLY A 190 -3.38 19.23 -13.83
C GLY A 190 -4.16 19.42 -12.54
N GLU A 191 -5.19 20.26 -12.60
CA GLU A 191 -6.21 20.30 -11.56
C GLU A 191 -7.01 18.99 -11.60
N ILE A 192 -7.18 18.35 -10.45
CA ILE A 192 -8.04 17.18 -10.28
C ILE A 192 -9.46 17.69 -10.06
N PRO A 193 -10.44 17.30 -10.90
CA PRO A 193 -11.83 17.66 -10.69
C PRO A 193 -12.30 17.26 -9.29
N ARG A 194 -13.14 18.10 -8.67
CA ARG A 194 -13.62 17.89 -7.29
C ARG A 194 -14.22 16.51 -7.06
N GLN A 195 -14.95 15.97 -8.04
CA GLN A 195 -15.56 14.64 -7.95
C GLN A 195 -14.50 13.54 -7.96
N ASP A 196 -13.47 13.64 -8.81
CA ASP A 196 -12.39 12.65 -8.87
C ASP A 196 -11.52 12.71 -7.62
N ALA A 197 -11.23 13.91 -7.10
CA ALA A 197 -10.55 14.07 -5.82
C ALA A 197 -11.34 13.48 -4.64
N ALA A 198 -12.68 13.55 -4.69
CA ALA A 198 -13.54 12.88 -3.72
C ALA A 198 -13.42 11.35 -3.83
N ARG A 199 -13.50 10.80 -5.05
CA ARG A 199 -13.33 9.35 -5.29
C ARG A 199 -11.95 8.86 -4.84
N GLU A 200 -10.88 9.60 -5.12
CA GLU A 200 -9.53 9.30 -4.65
C GLU A 200 -9.46 9.33 -3.12
N HIS A 201 -9.98 10.38 -2.46
CA HIS A 201 -9.97 10.48 -1.00
C HIS A 201 -10.72 9.32 -0.34
N LEU A 202 -11.87 8.91 -0.89
CA LEU A 202 -12.65 7.75 -0.45
C LEU A 202 -11.86 6.45 -0.59
N LEU A 203 -11.31 6.18 -1.78
CA LEU A 203 -10.48 5.00 -2.07
C LEU A 203 -9.30 4.89 -1.11
N MET A 204 -8.57 6.00 -0.92
CA MET A 204 -7.37 6.03 -0.10
C MET A 204 -7.71 5.84 1.39
N SER A 205 -8.75 6.51 1.89
CA SER A 205 -9.08 6.48 3.33
C SER A 205 -9.68 5.16 3.78
N LEU A 206 -10.47 4.48 2.95
CA LEU A 206 -11.07 3.21 3.33
C LEU A 206 -10.05 2.06 3.44
N ARG A 207 -8.85 2.23 2.89
CA ARG A 207 -7.70 1.32 3.08
C ARG A 207 -7.05 1.47 4.45
N LEU A 208 -7.29 2.58 5.15
CA LEU A 208 -6.79 2.78 6.51
C LEU A 208 -7.64 2.02 7.54
N SER A 209 -7.00 1.58 8.61
CA SER A 209 -7.70 0.99 9.77
C SER A 209 -8.54 1.97 10.55
N GLU A 210 -8.22 3.26 10.49
CA GLU A 210 -9.10 4.30 11.00
C GLU A 210 -10.24 4.69 10.03
N GLY A 211 -10.20 4.19 8.79
CA GLY A 211 -11.19 4.46 7.75
C GLY A 211 -11.37 5.94 7.38
N LEU A 212 -12.52 6.23 6.77
CA LEU A 212 -12.89 7.56 6.29
C LEU A 212 -13.64 8.35 7.37
N HIS A 213 -13.21 9.59 7.65
CA HIS A 213 -14.00 10.52 8.47
C HIS A 213 -15.10 11.19 7.64
N LEU A 214 -16.36 10.75 7.84
CA LEU A 214 -17.49 11.08 6.97
C LEU A 214 -17.78 12.58 6.90
N ALA A 215 -17.97 13.26 8.03
CA ALA A 215 -18.32 14.69 8.02
C ALA A 215 -17.24 15.57 7.37
N ARG A 216 -15.95 15.24 7.60
CA ARG A 216 -14.82 15.94 6.97
C ARG A 216 -14.80 15.72 5.47
N TYR A 217 -15.03 14.49 5.03
CA TYR A 217 -15.10 14.13 3.61
C TYR A 217 -16.23 14.87 2.90
N GLU A 218 -17.45 14.82 3.45
CA GLU A 218 -18.63 15.45 2.86
C GLU A 218 -18.48 16.97 2.82
N SER A 219 -17.94 17.58 3.87
CA SER A 219 -17.68 19.03 3.91
C SER A 219 -16.60 19.44 2.90
N LEU A 220 -15.47 18.72 2.86
CA LEU A 220 -14.35 19.05 1.97
C LEU A 220 -14.77 18.98 0.50
N TRP A 221 -15.55 17.97 0.13
CA TRP A 221 -15.92 17.69 -1.26
C TRP A 221 -17.34 18.08 -1.64
N ALA A 222 -18.13 18.64 -0.72
CA ALA A 222 -19.54 19.00 -0.93
C ALA A 222 -20.30 17.87 -1.64
N THR A 223 -20.11 16.66 -1.11
CA THR A 223 -20.72 15.43 -1.59
C THR A 223 -21.27 14.65 -0.40
N HIS A 224 -22.12 13.67 -0.68
CA HIS A 224 -22.72 12.80 0.32
C HIS A 224 -22.57 11.36 -0.08
N ILE A 225 -22.41 10.49 0.91
CA ILE A 225 -22.47 9.04 0.69
C ILE A 225 -23.92 8.59 0.91
N ASP A 226 -24.42 7.73 0.01
CA ASP A 226 -25.76 7.18 0.12
C ASP A 226 -25.93 6.42 1.46
N LYS A 227 -26.88 6.91 2.27
CA LYS A 227 -27.18 6.35 3.59
C LYS A 227 -27.77 4.94 3.48
N MET A 228 -28.57 4.64 2.45
CA MET A 228 -29.14 3.31 2.26
C MET A 228 -28.03 2.30 1.96
N LEU A 229 -27.10 2.65 1.08
CA LEU A 229 -25.95 1.80 0.76
C LEU A 229 -25.06 1.57 1.99
N LEU A 230 -24.84 2.59 2.83
CA LEU A 230 -24.10 2.44 4.08
C LEU A 230 -24.79 1.47 5.05
N GLU A 231 -26.12 1.52 5.16
CA GLU A 231 -26.87 0.60 6.01
C GLU A 231 -26.81 -0.83 5.45
N GLU A 232 -26.93 -1.03 4.13
CA GLU A 232 -26.78 -2.33 3.49
C GLU A 232 -25.38 -2.95 3.76
N LEU A 233 -24.31 -2.18 3.54
CA LEU A 233 -22.95 -2.65 3.79
C LEU A 233 -22.70 -2.97 5.28
N LYS A 234 -23.37 -2.23 6.18
CA LYS A 234 -23.31 -2.49 7.62
C LYS A 234 -24.07 -3.75 8.01
N GLU A 235 -25.26 -3.98 7.46
CA GLU A 235 -26.06 -5.20 7.66
C GLU A 235 -25.30 -6.45 7.20
N ARG A 236 -24.58 -6.32 6.07
CA ARG A 236 -23.67 -7.36 5.56
C ARG A 236 -22.35 -7.49 6.34
N ARG A 237 -22.15 -6.67 7.38
CA ARG A 237 -20.94 -6.63 8.22
C ARG A 237 -19.65 -6.36 7.45
N LEU A 238 -19.74 -5.68 6.31
CA LEU A 238 -18.59 -5.28 5.49
C LEU A 238 -17.98 -3.96 5.97
N ILE A 239 -18.78 -3.11 6.61
CA ILE A 239 -18.28 -1.91 7.28
C ILE A 239 -18.80 -1.82 8.72
N HIS A 240 -18.02 -1.15 9.56
CA HIS A 240 -18.48 -0.60 10.82
C HIS A 240 -18.57 0.92 10.70
N ARG A 241 -19.64 1.48 11.25
CA ARG A 241 -19.81 2.92 11.38
C ARG A 241 -19.73 3.30 12.84
N ASN A 242 -18.73 4.10 13.20
CA ASN A 242 -18.77 4.86 14.45
C ASN A 242 -19.34 6.27 14.16
N PRO A 243 -19.62 7.10 15.18
CA PRO A 243 -20.30 8.39 14.98
C PRO A 243 -19.63 9.31 13.94
N HIS A 244 -18.33 9.13 13.68
CA HIS A 244 -17.56 10.01 12.81
C HIS A 244 -16.98 9.32 11.57
N ARG A 245 -16.82 7.99 11.58
CA ARG A 245 -16.04 7.26 10.59
C ARG A 245 -16.75 6.04 10.04
N ILE A 246 -16.45 5.76 8.77
CA ILE A 246 -16.75 4.51 8.08
C ILE A 246 -15.44 3.72 8.01
N VAL A 247 -15.45 2.50 8.53
CA VAL A 247 -14.27 1.63 8.61
C VAL A 247 -14.62 0.28 8.00
N ALA A 248 -13.76 -0.26 7.14
CA ALA A 248 -13.93 -1.62 6.65
C ALA A 248 -13.70 -2.63 7.79
N THR A 249 -14.58 -3.61 7.92
CA THR A 249 -14.36 -4.73 8.85
C THR A 249 -13.26 -5.64 8.32
N GLU A 250 -12.87 -6.67 9.09
CA GLU A 250 -11.95 -7.71 8.59
C GLU A 250 -12.48 -8.36 7.31
N GLN A 251 -13.76 -8.73 7.28
CA GLN A 251 -14.43 -9.25 6.09
C GLN A 251 -14.53 -8.21 4.97
N GLY A 252 -14.79 -6.95 5.33
CA GLY A 252 -14.85 -5.85 4.38
C GLY A 252 -13.53 -5.58 3.67
N ARG A 253 -12.39 -5.79 4.36
CA ARG A 253 -11.06 -5.60 3.76
C ARG A 253 -10.78 -6.57 2.62
N LEU A 254 -11.27 -7.81 2.72
CA LEU A 254 -11.12 -8.82 1.67
C LEU A 254 -11.80 -8.39 0.36
N VAL A 255 -12.90 -7.64 0.46
CA VAL A 255 -13.69 -7.16 -0.69
C VAL A 255 -13.64 -5.64 -0.84
N LEU A 256 -12.59 -5.00 -0.34
CA LEU A 256 -12.54 -3.54 -0.18
C LEU A 256 -12.67 -2.81 -1.51
N ASN A 257 -12.11 -3.35 -2.58
CA ASN A 257 -12.22 -2.76 -3.92
C ASN A 257 -13.69 -2.64 -4.35
N SER A 258 -14.51 -3.66 -4.08
CA SER A 258 -15.94 -3.65 -4.40
C SER A 258 -16.71 -2.65 -3.53
N ILE A 259 -16.35 -2.54 -2.24
CA ILE A 259 -16.95 -1.54 -1.33
C ILE A 259 -16.66 -0.12 -1.82
N VAL A 260 -15.39 0.17 -2.15
CA VAL A 260 -14.99 1.48 -2.65
C VAL A 260 -15.70 1.79 -3.96
N ALA A 261 -15.75 0.84 -4.90
CA ALA A 261 -16.42 1.03 -6.19
C ALA A 261 -17.91 1.36 -6.01
N ALA A 262 -18.60 0.67 -5.10
CA ALA A 262 -20.00 0.94 -4.80
C ALA A 262 -20.21 2.33 -4.17
N LEU A 263 -19.33 2.74 -3.25
CA LEU A 263 -19.43 4.03 -2.56
C LEU A 263 -18.98 5.23 -3.42
N ALA A 264 -18.19 4.99 -4.46
CA ALA A 264 -17.65 6.00 -5.36
C ALA A 264 -18.51 6.28 -6.61
N ALA A 265 -19.56 5.46 -6.81
CA ALA A 265 -20.52 5.56 -7.91
C ALA A 265 -21.40 6.82 -7.76
#